data_AF-A0A2Z6H2N2-F1
#
_entry.id   AF-A0A2Z6H2N2-F1
#
_cell.length_a   1.000
_cell.length_b   1.000
_cell.length_c   1.000
_cell.angle_alpha   90.00
_cell.angle_beta   90.00
_cell.angle_gamma   90.00
#
_symmetry.space_group_name_H-M   'P 1'
#
loop_
_entity.id
_entity.type
_entity.pdbx_description
1 polymer ?
#
loop_
_entity_poly.entity_id
_entity_poly.type
_entity_poly.pdbx_seq_one_letter_code
_entity_poly.pdbx_strand_id
1 'polypeptide(L)'
;MTDITELAQRNELLIANGQQTADLLRHLADNEIDSDYFAVVSECESYGKETDAELSITEFALRAAGYVDALVEALEKARRANGYLREQSAEWERKAISNFEDCAEMSARVEELESQRKLAFTASNRWADKFREAERRIAELESRTVTVKQGEVLVTVAGFTGCGKSAVAGEIEIAMKAIGVPVTWANDDSEKRMTGADWLTAIEMYKPTVRIVEENIPRAASIKVEAE
;
A
#
# COMPACT_ATOMS: atom_id res chain seq x y z
N MET A 1 -3.59 7.39 -50.28
CA MET A 1 -3.19 6.24 -49.44
C MET A 1 -3.71 5.01 -50.14
N THR A 2 -2.85 4.27 -50.84
CA THR A 2 -3.25 3.07 -51.58
C THR A 2 -3.77 2.03 -50.59
N ASP A 3 -4.93 1.44 -50.87
CA ASP A 3 -5.52 0.43 -50.00
C ASP A 3 -4.56 -0.77 -49.89
N ILE A 4 -4.35 -1.26 -48.67
CA ILE A 4 -3.44 -2.37 -48.39
C ILE A 4 -3.88 -3.64 -49.15
N THR A 5 -5.20 -3.81 -49.30
CA THR A 5 -5.79 -4.92 -50.04
C THR A 5 -5.47 -4.81 -51.53
N GLU A 6 -5.53 -3.59 -52.07
CA GLU A 6 -5.19 -3.29 -53.46
C GLU A 6 -3.70 -3.51 -53.75
N LEU A 7 -2.82 -3.15 -52.81
CA LEU A 7 -1.38 -3.41 -52.93
C LEU A 7 -1.06 -4.91 -52.90
N ALA A 8 -1.74 -5.68 -52.05
CA ALA A 8 -1.56 -7.13 -51.99
C ALA A 8 -2.02 -7.82 -53.28
N GLN A 9 -3.20 -7.45 -53.79
CA GLN A 9 -3.73 -7.94 -55.07
C GLN A 9 -2.82 -7.57 -56.24
N ARG A 10 -2.30 -6.34 -56.26
CA ARG A 10 -1.33 -5.90 -57.28
C ARG A 10 -0.06 -6.74 -57.27
N ASN A 11 0.48 -7.07 -56.10
CA ASN A 11 1.70 -7.89 -56.00
C ASN A 11 1.45 -9.34 -56.46
N GLU A 12 0.26 -9.90 -56.21
CA GLU A 12 -0.13 -11.23 -56.75
C GLU A 12 -0.17 -11.22 -58.27
N LEU A 13 -0.79 -10.21 -58.86
CA LEU A 13 -0.83 -10.05 -60.30
C LEU A 13 0.57 -9.87 -60.90
N LEU A 14 1.45 -9.11 -60.24
CA LEU A 14 2.83 -8.92 -60.71
C LEU A 14 3.65 -10.23 -60.67
N ILE A 15 3.48 -11.04 -59.63
CA ILE A 15 4.13 -12.36 -59.53
C ILE A 15 3.62 -13.28 -60.63
N ALA A 16 2.30 -13.36 -60.82
CA ALA A 16 1.69 -14.20 -61.84
C ALA A 16 2.10 -13.77 -63.26
N ASN A 17 2.09 -12.47 -63.55
CA ASN A 17 2.52 -11.93 -64.83
C ASN A 17 4.01 -12.18 -65.07
N GLY A 18 4.85 -12.06 -64.03
CA GLY A 18 6.27 -12.37 -64.12
C GLY A 18 6.51 -13.83 -64.46
N GLN A 19 5.84 -14.76 -63.78
CA GLN A 19 5.92 -16.20 -64.10
C GLN A 19 5.50 -16.49 -65.54
N GLN A 20 4.35 -15.97 -65.96
CA GLN A 20 3.88 -16.11 -67.35
C GLN A 20 4.88 -15.53 -68.36
N THR A 21 5.50 -14.40 -68.05
CA THR A 21 6.52 -13.78 -68.92
C THR A 21 7.76 -14.66 -69.03
N ALA A 22 8.24 -15.23 -67.92
CA ALA A 22 9.36 -16.16 -67.95
C ALA A 22 9.03 -17.44 -68.74
N ASP A 23 7.83 -17.99 -68.57
CA ASP A 23 7.38 -19.17 -69.31
C ASP A 23 7.29 -18.90 -70.83
N LEU A 24 6.74 -17.75 -71.22
CA LEU A 24 6.69 -17.33 -72.63
C LEU A 24 8.09 -17.16 -73.22
N LEU A 25 9.05 -16.61 -72.46
CA LEU A 25 10.44 -16.46 -72.90
C LEU A 25 11.16 -17.81 -73.05
N ARG A 26 10.89 -18.78 -72.18
CA ARG A 26 11.40 -20.15 -72.34
C ARG A 26 10.80 -20.82 -73.57
N HIS A 27 9.49 -20.69 -73.78
CA HIS A 27 8.83 -21.18 -74.99
C HIS A 27 9.39 -20.54 -76.26
N LEU A 28 9.75 -19.25 -76.22
CA LEU A 28 10.39 -18.58 -77.34
C LEU A 28 11.77 -19.18 -77.65
N ALA A 29 12.55 -19.51 -76.62
CA ALA A 29 13.83 -20.18 -76.78
C ALA A 29 13.69 -21.61 -77.34
N ASP A 30 12.65 -22.34 -76.92
CA ASP A 30 12.41 -23.73 -77.35
C ASP A 30 11.95 -23.85 -78.82
N ASN A 31 11.53 -22.77 -79.46
CA ASN A 31 11.01 -22.77 -80.85
C ASN A 31 12.12 -22.79 -81.93
N GLU A 32 13.37 -23.16 -81.60
CA GLU A 32 14.50 -23.28 -82.54
C GLU A 32 14.71 -22.03 -83.43
N ILE A 33 14.72 -20.83 -82.85
CA ILE A 33 15.10 -19.58 -83.57
C ILE A 33 16.64 -19.47 -83.70
N ASP A 34 17.33 -20.62 -83.79
CA ASP A 34 18.79 -20.72 -83.70
C ASP A 34 19.52 -20.13 -84.92
N SER A 35 18.77 -19.72 -85.95
CA SER A 35 19.30 -19.07 -87.15
C SER A 35 19.41 -17.55 -87.07
N ASP A 36 18.68 -16.90 -86.16
CA ASP A 36 18.57 -15.44 -86.16
C ASP A 36 19.42 -14.86 -85.01
N TYR A 37 20.53 -14.24 -85.39
CA TYR A 37 21.41 -13.49 -84.48
C TYR A 37 21.00 -12.03 -84.49
N PHE A 38 20.98 -11.41 -83.31
CA PHE A 38 20.90 -9.95 -83.21
C PHE A 38 22.19 -9.41 -82.61
N ALA A 39 22.66 -8.30 -83.19
CA ALA A 39 23.77 -7.54 -82.69
C ALA A 39 23.22 -6.37 -81.87
N VAL A 40 23.66 -6.25 -80.62
CA VAL A 40 23.50 -5.02 -79.84
C VAL A 40 24.61 -4.09 -80.31
N VAL A 41 24.24 -2.94 -80.87
CA VAL A 41 25.19 -1.97 -81.41
C VAL A 41 25.04 -0.66 -80.67
N SER A 42 26.14 -0.15 -80.13
CA SER A 42 26.25 1.22 -79.63
C SER A 42 26.86 2.10 -80.70
N GLU A 43 26.23 3.25 -80.96
CA GLU A 43 26.75 4.25 -81.91
C GLU A 43 27.25 5.46 -81.14
N CYS A 44 28.54 5.77 -81.26
CA CYS A 44 29.16 6.93 -80.64
C CYS A 44 29.77 7.85 -81.72
N GLU A 45 29.50 9.16 -81.65
CA GLU A 45 29.96 10.15 -82.64
C GLU A 45 31.48 10.16 -82.87
N SER A 46 32.28 9.71 -81.90
CA SER A 46 33.75 9.75 -81.96
C SER A 46 34.41 8.49 -82.53
N TYR A 47 33.76 7.32 -82.43
CA TYR A 47 34.35 6.02 -82.77
C TYR A 47 33.52 5.19 -83.76
N GLY A 48 32.32 5.66 -84.13
CA GLY A 48 31.42 4.95 -85.04
C GLY A 48 30.53 3.94 -84.33
N LYS A 49 30.04 2.94 -85.08
CA LYS A 49 29.21 1.84 -84.58
C LYS A 49 30.11 0.72 -84.03
N GLU A 50 29.93 0.37 -82.76
CA GLU A 50 30.54 -0.81 -82.14
C GLU A 50 29.47 -1.85 -81.81
N THR A 51 29.73 -3.11 -82.16
CA THR A 51 28.88 -4.24 -81.75
C THR A 51 29.28 -4.64 -80.33
N ASP A 52 28.41 -4.37 -79.36
CA ASP A 52 28.62 -4.66 -77.94
C ASP A 52 28.42 -6.13 -77.60
N ALA A 53 27.50 -6.80 -78.31
CA ALA A 53 27.22 -8.22 -78.14
C ALA A 53 26.52 -8.79 -79.38
N GLU A 54 26.88 -10.02 -79.76
CA GLU A 54 26.11 -10.84 -80.70
C GLU A 54 25.54 -12.02 -79.91
N LEU A 55 24.21 -12.13 -79.87
CA LEU A 55 23.53 -13.21 -79.15
C LEU A 55 22.52 -13.85 -80.08
N SER A 56 22.33 -15.16 -79.93
CA SER A 56 21.17 -15.82 -80.51
C SER A 56 19.91 -15.36 -79.77
N ILE A 57 18.78 -15.30 -80.48
CA ILE A 57 17.49 -15.01 -79.86
C ILE A 57 17.18 -16.03 -78.74
N THR A 58 17.58 -17.28 -78.92
CA THR A 58 17.50 -18.36 -77.93
C THR A 58 18.25 -18.01 -76.64
N GLU A 59 19.52 -17.61 -76.72
CA GLU A 59 20.33 -17.28 -75.55
C GLU A 59 19.79 -16.04 -74.82
N PHE A 60 19.38 -15.03 -75.58
CA PHE A 60 18.78 -13.83 -75.00
C PHE A 60 17.45 -14.14 -74.29
N ALA A 61 16.57 -14.95 -74.89
CA ALA A 61 15.29 -15.32 -74.32
C ALA A 61 15.47 -16.12 -73.02
N LEU A 62 16.40 -17.08 -72.98
CA LEU A 62 16.73 -17.82 -71.76
C LEU A 62 17.29 -16.91 -70.66
N ARG A 63 18.19 -15.99 -71.01
CA ARG A 63 18.76 -15.04 -70.05
C ARG A 63 17.70 -14.07 -69.51
N ALA A 64 16.81 -13.59 -70.38
CA ALA A 64 15.69 -12.74 -70.00
C ALA A 64 14.71 -13.49 -69.08
N ALA A 65 14.39 -14.75 -69.37
CA ALA A 65 13.56 -15.59 -68.49
C ALA A 65 14.19 -15.72 -67.09
N GLY A 66 15.49 -16.01 -67.03
CA GLY A 66 16.21 -16.11 -65.75
C GLY A 66 16.24 -14.80 -64.95
N TYR A 67 16.31 -13.64 -65.61
CA TYR A 67 16.18 -12.35 -64.93
C TYR A 67 14.78 -12.12 -64.37
N VAL A 68 13.74 -12.50 -65.12
CA VAL A 68 12.35 -12.40 -64.66
C VAL A 68 12.11 -13.30 -63.45
N ASP A 69 12.63 -14.54 -63.46
CA ASP A 69 12.54 -15.45 -62.30
C ASP A 69 13.17 -14.84 -61.04
N ALA A 70 14.38 -14.30 -61.18
CA ALA A 70 15.09 -13.68 -60.06
C ALA A 70 14.32 -12.48 -59.48
N LEU A 71 13.67 -11.69 -60.35
CA LEU A 71 12.83 -10.56 -59.92
C LEU A 71 11.56 -11.04 -59.22
N VAL A 72 10.90 -12.10 -59.72
CA VAL A 72 9.73 -12.71 -59.08
C VAL A 72 10.11 -13.25 -57.70
N GLU A 73 11.20 -14.00 -57.59
CA GLU A 73 11.68 -14.54 -56.32
C GLU A 73 12.01 -13.42 -55.31
N ALA A 74 12.67 -12.36 -55.77
CA ALA A 74 12.97 -11.18 -54.94
C ALA A 74 11.68 -10.49 -54.47
N LEU A 75 10.69 -10.33 -55.35
CA LEU A 75 9.40 -9.73 -55.03
C LEU A 75 8.63 -10.56 -53.98
N GLU A 76 8.62 -11.89 -54.10
CA GLU A 76 8.02 -12.78 -53.12
C GLU A 76 8.70 -12.70 -51.75
N LYS A 77 10.04 -12.69 -51.72
CA LYS A 77 10.81 -12.52 -50.47
C LYS A 77 10.52 -11.17 -49.82
N ALA A 78 10.52 -10.10 -50.60
CA ALA A 78 10.22 -8.75 -50.10
C ALA A 78 8.78 -8.65 -49.56
N ARG A 79 7.80 -9.30 -50.23
CA ARG A 79 6.41 -9.35 -49.78
C ARG A 79 6.30 -10.07 -48.43
N ARG A 80 6.95 -11.22 -48.28
CA ARG A 80 6.97 -11.98 -47.01
C ARG A 80 7.61 -11.17 -45.88
N ALA A 81 8.76 -10.55 -46.13
CA ALA A 81 9.43 -9.72 -45.14
C ALA A 81 8.57 -8.52 -44.70
N ASN A 82 7.90 -7.85 -45.65
CA ASN A 82 6.96 -6.78 -45.33
C ASN A 82 5.76 -7.27 -44.50
N GLY A 83 5.23 -8.46 -44.79
CA GLY A 83 4.17 -9.09 -44.00
C GLY A 83 4.60 -9.30 -42.54
N TYR A 84 5.78 -9.88 -42.34
CA TYR A 84 6.34 -10.13 -41.01
C TYR A 84 6.53 -8.83 -40.20
N LEU A 85 7.14 -7.80 -40.81
CA LEU A 85 7.34 -6.51 -40.15
C LEU A 85 6.03 -5.84 -39.76
N ARG A 86 4.98 -5.98 -40.59
CA ARG A 86 3.65 -5.45 -40.29
C ARG A 86 3.00 -6.16 -39.12
N GLU A 87 3.11 -7.49 -39.08
CA GLU A 87 2.59 -8.27 -37.95
C GLU A 87 3.29 -7.90 -36.64
N GLN A 88 4.62 -7.75 -36.67
CA GLN A 88 5.39 -7.26 -35.52
C GLN A 88 4.98 -5.83 -35.12
N SER A 89 4.79 -4.91 -36.07
CA SER A 89 4.30 -3.54 -35.79
C SER A 89 2.94 -3.57 -35.10
N ALA A 90 1.99 -4.36 -35.63
CA ALA A 90 0.66 -4.50 -35.05
C ALA A 90 0.68 -5.16 -33.66
N GLU A 91 1.62 -6.08 -33.41
CA GLU A 91 1.82 -6.66 -32.08
C GLU A 91 2.41 -5.64 -31.10
N TRP A 92 3.39 -4.85 -31.53
CA TRP A 92 4.01 -3.80 -30.71
C TRP A 92 3.01 -2.68 -30.39
N GLU A 93 2.18 -2.29 -31.35
CA GLU A 93 1.10 -1.33 -31.14
C GLU A 93 0.10 -1.84 -30.10
N ARG A 94 -0.33 -3.11 -30.20
CA ARG A 94 -1.21 -3.72 -29.19
C ARG A 94 -0.59 -3.75 -27.80
N LYS A 95 0.68 -4.15 -27.71
CA LYS A 95 1.42 -4.16 -26.42
C LYS A 95 1.59 -2.75 -25.86
N ALA A 96 1.88 -1.76 -26.71
CA ALA A 96 1.98 -0.37 -26.29
C ALA A 96 0.66 0.11 -25.70
N ILE A 97 -0.47 -0.12 -26.39
CA ILE A 97 -1.80 0.25 -25.90
C ILE A 97 -2.10 -0.41 -24.55
N SER A 98 -1.90 -1.73 -24.44
CA SER A 98 -2.08 -2.47 -23.17
C SER A 98 -1.22 -1.88 -22.05
N ASN A 99 0.05 -1.61 -22.32
CA ASN A 99 0.94 -1.03 -21.31
C ASN A 99 0.50 0.37 -20.88
N PHE A 100 -0.06 1.17 -21.79
CA PHE A 100 -0.60 2.49 -21.44
C PHE A 100 -1.86 2.38 -20.57
N GLU A 101 -2.73 1.42 -20.85
CA GLU A 101 -3.90 1.12 -20.02
C GLU A 101 -3.48 0.68 -18.61
N ASP A 102 -2.53 -0.26 -18.51
CA ASP A 102 -1.96 -0.72 -17.24
C ASP A 102 -1.30 0.43 -16.45
N CYS A 103 -0.56 1.31 -17.13
CA CYS A 103 0.04 2.50 -16.51
C CYS A 103 -1.03 3.45 -15.96
N ALA A 104 -2.13 3.65 -16.70
CA ALA A 104 -3.22 4.51 -16.27
C ALA A 104 -3.93 3.95 -15.02
N GLU A 105 -4.20 2.64 -14.99
CA GLU A 105 -4.77 1.97 -13.82
C GLU A 105 -3.84 2.07 -12.60
N MET A 106 -2.54 1.79 -12.81
CA MET A 106 -1.54 1.88 -11.75
C MET A 106 -1.44 3.31 -11.18
N SER A 107 -1.46 4.31 -12.06
CA SER A 107 -1.42 5.72 -11.66
C SER A 107 -2.63 6.09 -10.79
N ALA A 108 -3.84 5.66 -11.16
CA ALA A 108 -5.05 5.90 -10.37
C ALA A 108 -4.96 5.24 -8.98
N ARG A 109 -4.43 4.02 -8.91
CA ARG A 109 -4.22 3.30 -7.65
C ARG A 109 -3.19 3.98 -6.74
N VAL A 110 -2.12 4.53 -7.32
CA VAL A 110 -1.12 5.30 -6.56
C VAL A 110 -1.76 6.55 -5.94
N GLU A 111 -2.54 7.31 -6.71
CA GLU A 111 -3.23 8.50 -6.22
C GLU A 111 -4.22 8.16 -5.09
N GLU A 112 -4.96 7.06 -5.23
CA GLU A 112 -5.84 6.57 -4.17
C GLU A 112 -5.07 6.24 -2.89
N LEU A 113 -3.98 5.47 -2.98
CA LEU A 113 -3.15 5.10 -1.83
C LEU A 113 -2.51 6.33 -1.17
N GLU A 114 -2.09 7.32 -1.94
CA GLU A 114 -1.59 8.59 -1.42
C GLU A 114 -2.66 9.36 -0.64
N SER A 115 -3.90 9.38 -1.15
CA SER A 115 -5.04 10.00 -0.47
C SER A 115 -5.36 9.29 0.85
N GLN A 116 -5.37 7.94 0.86
CA GLN A 116 -5.61 7.13 2.05
C GLN A 116 -4.52 7.33 3.09
N ARG A 117 -3.24 7.36 2.67
CA ARG A 117 -2.11 7.65 3.55
C ARG A 117 -2.23 9.04 4.18
N LYS A 118 -2.64 10.05 3.41
CA LYS A 118 -2.85 11.42 3.93
C LYS A 118 -3.97 11.45 4.98
N LEU A 119 -5.09 10.76 4.72
CA LEU A 119 -6.18 10.62 5.69
C LEU A 119 -5.72 9.91 6.96
N ALA A 120 -5.03 8.76 6.84
CA ALA A 120 -4.49 8.03 7.97
C ALA A 120 -3.52 8.89 8.80
N PHE A 121 -2.64 9.65 8.14
CA PHE A 121 -1.73 10.58 8.82
C PHE A 121 -2.48 11.67 9.60
N THR A 122 -3.50 12.29 9.00
CA THR A 122 -4.30 13.31 9.68
C THR A 122 -5.12 12.75 10.84
N ALA A 123 -5.66 11.53 10.70
CA ALA A 123 -6.35 10.82 11.78
C ALA A 123 -5.40 10.50 12.94
N SER A 124 -4.19 10.01 12.64
CA SER A 124 -3.15 9.73 13.63
C SER A 124 -2.77 10.99 14.41
N ASN A 125 -2.58 12.12 13.72
CA ASN A 125 -2.26 13.39 14.38
C ASN A 125 -3.40 13.85 15.31
N ARG A 126 -4.67 13.76 14.86
CA ARG A 126 -5.82 14.06 15.71
C ARG A 126 -5.87 13.18 16.95
N TRP A 127 -5.53 11.90 16.81
CA TRP A 127 -5.52 10.97 17.94
C TRP A 127 -4.39 11.31 18.92
N ALA A 128 -3.21 11.64 18.40
CA ALA A 128 -2.09 12.12 19.22
C ALA A 128 -2.44 13.41 19.99
N ASP A 129 -3.14 14.36 19.37
CA ASP A 129 -3.58 15.58 20.04
C ASP A 129 -4.56 15.29 21.18
N LYS A 130 -5.55 14.41 20.94
CA LYS A 130 -6.49 13.95 21.98
C LYS A 130 -5.78 13.23 23.11
N PHE A 131 -4.77 12.43 22.80
CA PHE A 131 -3.97 11.73 23.79
C PHE A 131 -3.22 12.72 24.69
N ARG A 132 -2.54 13.72 24.11
CA ARG A 132 -1.88 14.80 24.88
C ARG A 132 -2.85 15.60 25.74
N GLU A 133 -4.08 15.81 25.27
CA GLU A 133 -5.13 16.48 26.06
C GLU A 133 -5.58 15.62 27.24
N ALA A 134 -5.76 14.32 27.02
CA ALA A 134 -6.10 13.37 28.08
C ALA A 134 -5.00 13.28 29.13
N GLU A 135 -3.72 13.19 28.72
CA GLU A 135 -2.57 13.21 29.62
C GLU A 135 -2.54 14.49 30.46
N ARG A 136 -2.81 15.66 29.85
CA ARG A 136 -2.93 16.92 30.59
C ARG A 136 -4.03 16.89 31.64
N ARG A 137 -5.21 16.36 31.30
CA ARG A 137 -6.33 16.22 32.24
C ARG A 137 -6.01 15.25 33.37
N ILE A 138 -5.33 14.14 33.07
CA ILE A 138 -4.88 13.18 34.09
C ILE A 138 -3.91 13.87 35.04
N ALA A 139 -2.89 14.57 34.53
CA ALA A 139 -1.92 15.29 35.36
C ALA A 139 -2.60 16.37 36.23
N GLU A 140 -3.58 17.10 35.71
CA GLU A 140 -4.39 18.05 36.49
C GLU A 140 -5.14 17.34 37.62
N LEU A 141 -5.82 16.22 37.32
CA LEU A 141 -6.55 15.44 38.32
C LEU A 141 -5.62 14.83 39.37
N GLU A 142 -4.45 14.32 38.96
CA GLU A 142 -3.41 13.80 39.85
C GLU A 142 -2.87 14.88 40.77
N SER A 143 -2.65 16.10 40.26
CA SER A 143 -2.23 17.24 41.10
C SER A 143 -3.28 17.64 42.14
N ARG A 144 -4.56 17.35 41.88
CA ARG A 144 -5.69 17.64 42.77
C ARG A 144 -6.01 16.49 43.72
N THR A 145 -5.50 15.29 43.46
CA THR A 145 -5.72 14.13 44.33
C THR A 145 -4.65 14.10 45.42
N VAL A 146 -5.10 14.10 46.66
CA VAL A 146 -4.22 13.94 47.82
C VAL A 146 -3.69 12.50 47.78
N THR A 147 -2.37 12.34 47.75
CA THR A 147 -1.72 11.03 47.80
C THR A 147 -1.78 10.47 49.21
N VAL A 148 -2.37 9.28 49.35
CA VAL A 148 -2.49 8.55 50.63
C VAL A 148 -1.35 7.56 50.73
N LYS A 149 -0.58 7.56 51.83
CA LYS A 149 0.51 6.60 52.01
C LYS A 149 -0.05 5.21 52.33
N GLN A 150 0.73 4.17 52.05
CA GLN A 150 0.35 2.81 52.41
C GLN A 150 0.22 2.69 53.94
N GLY A 151 -0.96 2.26 54.43
CA GLY A 151 -1.29 2.21 55.86
C GLY A 151 -1.92 3.49 56.42
N GLU A 152 -2.10 4.52 55.60
CA GLU A 152 -2.81 5.76 55.94
C GLU A 152 -4.27 5.67 55.43
N VAL A 153 -5.21 6.21 56.20
CA VAL A 153 -6.62 6.32 55.80
C VAL A 153 -6.98 7.80 55.72
N LEU A 154 -7.19 8.30 54.51
CA LEU A 154 -7.65 9.67 54.28
C LEU A 154 -9.17 9.74 54.38
N VAL A 155 -9.68 10.54 55.31
CA VAL A 155 -11.11 10.81 55.46
C VAL A 155 -11.42 12.23 54.98
N THR A 156 -12.20 12.35 53.91
CA THR A 156 -12.64 13.63 53.36
C THR A 156 -14.08 13.92 53.77
N VAL A 157 -14.29 14.95 54.60
CA VAL A 157 -15.64 15.41 55.00
C VAL A 157 -16.00 16.65 54.18
N ALA A 158 -16.90 16.50 53.20
CA ALA A 158 -17.30 17.57 52.28
C ALA A 158 -18.79 17.92 52.41
N GLY A 159 -19.15 19.18 52.14
CA GLY A 159 -20.52 19.69 52.26
C GLY A 159 -20.59 21.22 52.40
N PHE A 160 -21.79 21.78 52.31
CA PHE A 160 -22.03 23.23 52.39
C PHE A 160 -21.63 23.83 53.75
N THR A 161 -21.39 25.14 53.81
CA THR A 161 -21.14 25.86 55.07
C THR A 161 -22.34 25.70 56.03
N GLY A 162 -22.06 25.39 57.31
CA GLY A 162 -23.09 25.18 58.33
C GLY A 162 -23.71 23.78 58.41
N CYS A 163 -23.36 22.83 57.54
CA CYS A 163 -23.97 21.47 57.56
C CYS A 163 -23.39 20.52 58.63
N GLY A 164 -22.56 21.00 59.56
CA GLY A 164 -22.01 20.19 60.65
C GLY A 164 -20.75 19.38 60.31
N LYS A 165 -20.06 19.66 59.20
CA LYS A 165 -18.82 18.97 58.81
C LYS A 165 -17.76 18.92 59.93
N SER A 166 -17.54 20.05 60.59
CA SER A 166 -16.55 20.19 61.66
C SER A 166 -16.90 19.35 62.89
N ALA A 167 -18.20 19.13 63.16
CA ALA A 167 -18.65 18.26 64.23
C ALA A 167 -18.32 16.79 63.89
N VAL A 168 -18.68 16.33 62.69
CA VAL A 168 -18.39 14.97 62.23
C VAL A 168 -16.88 14.70 62.19
N ALA A 169 -16.11 15.63 61.65
CA ALA A 169 -14.65 15.49 61.59
C ALA A 169 -14.00 15.53 62.99
N GLY A 170 -14.56 16.30 63.92
CA GLY A 170 -14.17 16.32 65.33
C GLY A 170 -14.44 15.00 66.06
N GLU A 171 -15.62 14.42 65.88
CA GLU A 171 -15.98 13.12 66.45
C GLU A 171 -15.04 12.00 65.97
N ILE A 172 -14.69 12.01 64.68
CA ILE A 172 -13.73 11.06 64.11
C ILE A 172 -12.36 11.23 64.77
N GLU A 173 -11.88 12.46 64.95
CA GLU A 173 -10.60 12.72 65.61
C GLU A 173 -10.57 12.24 67.06
N ILE A 174 -11.63 12.50 67.84
CA ILE A 174 -11.74 12.05 69.23
C ILE A 174 -11.70 10.52 69.29
N ALA A 175 -12.51 9.85 68.46
CA ALA A 175 -12.57 8.40 68.42
C ALA A 175 -11.21 7.77 68.06
N MET A 176 -10.54 8.30 67.03
CA MET A 176 -9.22 7.81 66.60
C MET A 176 -8.14 8.02 67.67
N LYS A 177 -8.11 9.18 68.32
CA LYS A 177 -7.18 9.46 69.44
C LYS A 177 -7.44 8.56 70.64
N ALA A 178 -8.70 8.28 70.96
CA ALA A 178 -9.08 7.41 72.07
C ALA A 178 -8.59 5.96 71.90
N ILE A 179 -8.53 5.46 70.66
CA ILE A 179 -7.99 4.13 70.34
C ILE A 179 -6.46 4.14 70.07
N GLY A 180 -5.80 5.28 70.24
CA GLY A 180 -4.35 5.42 70.05
C GLY A 180 -3.88 5.57 68.60
N VAL A 181 -4.77 5.86 67.65
CA VAL A 181 -4.41 6.13 66.25
C VAL A 181 -4.01 7.62 66.10
N PRO A 182 -2.83 7.93 65.53
CA PRO A 182 -2.42 9.32 65.32
C PRO A 182 -3.29 10.00 64.25
N VAL A 183 -3.72 11.24 64.52
CA VAL A 183 -4.57 12.04 63.62
C VAL A 183 -3.86 13.34 63.25
N THR A 184 -3.83 13.66 61.95
CA THR A 184 -3.25 14.89 61.39
C THR A 184 -4.20 15.53 60.39
N TRP A 185 -4.25 16.87 60.36
CA TRP A 185 -5.11 17.64 59.46
C TRP A 185 -4.33 18.16 58.25
N ALA A 186 -4.80 17.86 57.03
CA ALA A 186 -4.08 18.17 55.80
C ALA A 186 -4.19 19.64 55.34
N ASN A 187 -5.26 20.36 55.71
CA ASN A 187 -5.59 21.71 55.21
C ASN A 187 -5.47 22.83 56.27
N ASP A 188 -4.68 22.61 57.32
CA ASP A 188 -4.52 23.48 58.49
C ASP A 188 -5.84 23.69 59.28
N ASP A 189 -5.78 23.79 60.61
CA ASP A 189 -6.94 23.78 61.52
C ASP A 189 -7.79 25.09 61.47
N SER A 190 -7.74 25.82 60.36
CA SER A 190 -8.37 27.15 60.20
C SER A 190 -9.88 27.13 60.43
N GLU A 191 -10.60 26.14 59.89
CA GLU A 191 -12.05 25.99 60.06
C GLU A 191 -12.42 25.55 61.49
N LYS A 192 -11.54 24.79 62.16
CA LYS A 192 -11.69 24.43 63.59
C LYS A 192 -11.52 25.63 64.52
N ARG A 193 -10.45 26.42 64.30
CA ARG A 193 -10.15 27.61 65.12
C ARG A 193 -11.24 28.67 64.96
N MET A 194 -11.80 28.83 63.76
CA MET A 194 -12.94 29.74 63.52
C MET A 194 -14.24 29.29 64.18
N THR A 195 -14.48 27.98 64.33
CA THR A 195 -15.74 27.44 64.87
C THR A 195 -15.70 27.15 66.37
N GLY A 196 -14.56 27.39 67.04
CA GLY A 196 -14.41 27.14 68.49
C GLY A 196 -14.44 25.65 68.86
N ALA A 197 -14.21 24.77 67.89
CA ALA A 197 -14.22 23.32 68.04
C ALA A 197 -12.89 22.80 68.62
N ASP A 198 -12.52 23.28 69.82
CA ASP A 198 -11.35 22.82 70.56
C ASP A 198 -11.73 21.60 71.42
N TRP A 199 -11.47 20.42 70.88
CA TRP A 199 -11.86 19.14 71.47
C TRP A 199 -10.89 18.63 72.54
N LEU A 200 -9.80 19.36 72.83
CA LEU A 200 -8.82 18.94 73.83
C LEU A 200 -9.47 18.77 75.22
N THR A 201 -10.36 19.70 75.57
CA THR A 201 -11.18 19.65 76.79
C THR A 201 -12.21 18.52 76.78
N ALA A 202 -12.75 18.18 75.60
CA ALA A 202 -13.72 17.09 75.44
C ALA A 202 -13.08 15.71 75.61
N ILE A 203 -11.84 15.54 75.16
CA ILE A 203 -11.05 14.31 75.35
C ILE A 203 -10.75 14.07 76.84
N GLU A 204 -10.43 15.12 77.60
CA GLU A 204 -10.22 14.99 79.06
C GLU A 204 -11.49 14.59 79.82
N MET A 205 -12.67 14.99 79.32
CA MET A 205 -13.97 14.59 79.87
C MET A 205 -14.34 13.14 79.50
N TYR A 206 -13.86 12.65 78.35
CA TYR A 206 -14.10 11.29 77.88
C TYR A 206 -13.08 10.31 78.52
N LYS A 207 -13.28 9.98 79.80
CA LYS A 207 -12.52 8.92 80.50
C LYS A 207 -13.36 7.62 80.56
N PRO A 208 -13.38 6.80 79.49
CA PRO A 208 -14.14 5.56 79.51
C PRO A 208 -13.54 4.59 80.52
N THR A 209 -14.39 3.96 81.33
CA THR A 209 -14.01 2.87 82.22
C THR A 209 -14.37 1.54 81.55
N VAL A 210 -13.38 0.71 81.25
CA VAL A 210 -13.60 -0.65 80.75
C VAL A 210 -13.53 -1.62 81.92
N ARG A 211 -14.61 -2.39 82.13
CA ARG A 211 -14.62 -3.51 83.08
C ARG A 211 -14.58 -4.81 82.30
N ILE A 212 -13.44 -5.50 82.37
CA ILE A 212 -13.26 -6.82 81.75
C ILE A 212 -13.59 -7.88 82.80
N VAL A 213 -14.46 -8.82 82.44
CA VAL A 213 -14.72 -10.02 83.23
C VAL A 213 -14.28 -11.20 82.40
N GLU A 214 -13.24 -11.88 82.85
CA GLU A 214 -12.79 -13.15 82.30
C GLU A 214 -13.37 -14.27 83.15
N GLU A 215 -14.24 -15.08 82.56
CA GLU A 215 -14.82 -16.25 83.22
C GLU A 215 -14.12 -17.52 82.71
N ASN A 216 -13.33 -18.15 83.58
CA ASN A 216 -12.64 -19.40 83.26
C ASN A 216 -13.58 -20.59 83.55
N ILE A 217 -14.04 -21.27 82.51
CA ILE A 217 -14.83 -22.49 82.64
C ILE A 217 -13.88 -23.68 82.81
N PRO A 218 -13.85 -24.35 83.98
CA PRO A 218 -12.94 -25.47 84.20
C PRO A 218 -13.30 -26.64 83.28
N ARG A 219 -12.30 -27.21 82.60
CA ARG A 219 -12.48 -28.46 81.85
C ARG A 219 -12.80 -29.58 82.83
N ALA A 220 -13.91 -30.29 82.62
CA ALA A 220 -14.29 -31.46 83.41
C ALA A 220 -13.13 -32.46 83.44
N ALA A 221 -12.74 -32.89 84.65
CA ALA A 221 -11.70 -33.89 84.84
C ALA A 221 -12.08 -35.18 84.11
N SER A 222 -11.17 -35.67 83.28
CA SER A 222 -11.30 -36.93 82.56
C SER A 222 -11.60 -38.07 83.52
N ILE A 223 -12.71 -38.77 83.29
CA ILE A 223 -13.08 -40.02 83.96
C ILE A 223 -11.93 -41.00 83.76
N LYS A 224 -11.25 -41.37 84.85
CA LYS A 224 -10.27 -42.46 84.84
C LYS A 224 -11.03 -43.78 84.70
N VAL A 225 -10.82 -44.49 83.60
CA VAL A 225 -11.17 -45.91 83.49
C VAL A 225 -9.94 -46.68 83.95
N GLU A 226 -10.02 -47.34 85.11
CA GLU A 226 -9.03 -48.28 85.57
C GLU A 226 -9.08 -49.54 84.68
N ALA A 227 -7.93 -49.95 84.15
CA ALA A 227 -7.77 -51.18 83.41
C ALA A 227 -7.41 -52.31 84.40
N GLU A 228 -8.19 -53.39 84.36
CA GLU A 228 -7.76 -54.75 84.72
C GLU A 228 -7.23 -55.46 83.47
#